data_AF-A0A1I4R906-F1
#
_entry.id   AF-A0A1I4R906-F1
#
_cell.length_a   1.000
_cell.length_b   1.000
_cell.length_c   1.000
_cell.angle_alpha   90.00
_cell.angle_beta   90.00
_cell.angle_gamma   90.00
#
_symmetry.space_group_name_H-M   'P 1'
#
loop_
_entity.id
_entity.type
_entity.pdbx_description
1 polymer ?
#
loop_
_entity_poly.entity_id
_entity_poly.type
_entity_poly.pdbx_seq_one_letter_code
_entity_poly.pdbx_strand_id
1 'polypeptide(L)'
;MGAEVDGLEGVGVADGQGRATAPARRGSREQRREVTLRALAAGEEAFCAYCGQVLPPLPPRGGRPTPYCPADPDRYGNWGAKTITCAMLDEHREIWVQVYGPDQPMTRFDVHTLDERLTVLHSALDPVRQEVAALQAHTSGELASALAAREAAESERQQAVQAARSADAAREQAVSSAELALSEAEEARKERAAAEEQAGRAESERDRAFAERDEAQQAAESARSDRQRALAQLTDAQDRITELQRTLANERAVGLERLDQLRREEEQVRQELRGALTENGEQRLRAQAEEHALRLQNVQDAADRRIAKLTDQLAEAAHNYASNLAPLHGQLDSLRSEVTQCGEAEAAARRELAELRSRIASALGSADDDAALRKRIESVLEPGDPAADRAPESSQ
;
A
#
# COMPACT_ATOMS: atom_id res chain seq x y z
N MET A 1 -101.62 -1.66 127.98
CA MET A 1 -101.39 -0.21 128.11
C MET A 1 -102.16 0.41 126.96
N GLY A 2 -103.45 0.72 127.16
CA GLY A 2 -103.94 2.04 127.62
C GLY A 2 -104.20 2.89 126.36
N ALA A 3 -105.33 3.52 126.09
CA ALA A 3 -106.52 3.91 126.84
C ALA A 3 -107.69 3.96 125.81
N GLU A 4 -108.93 3.56 126.11
CA GLU A 4 -109.99 4.41 126.69
C GLU A 4 -110.04 5.83 126.11
N VAL A 5 -111.20 6.23 125.58
CA VAL A 5 -112.18 7.10 126.26
C VAL A 5 -113.27 7.54 125.25
N ASP A 6 -114.52 7.29 125.64
CA ASP A 6 -115.75 8.10 125.55
C ASP A 6 -115.87 9.22 124.49
N GLY A 7 -117.03 9.47 123.89
CA GLY A 7 -118.40 9.16 124.30
C GLY A 7 -119.32 10.29 123.82
N LEU A 8 -120.56 10.25 124.31
CA LEU A 8 -121.63 11.26 124.21
C LEU A 8 -122.42 11.22 122.89
N GLU A 9 -123.57 10.55 122.89
CA GLU A 9 -124.85 11.02 123.44
C GLU A 9 -125.41 12.25 122.71
N GLY A 10 -126.59 12.05 122.13
CA GLY A 10 -127.70 12.88 122.58
C GLY A 10 -128.51 13.59 121.49
N VAL A 11 -129.82 13.44 121.68
CA VAL A 11 -130.88 14.40 121.35
C VAL A 11 -131.50 14.26 119.96
N GLY A 12 -132.58 13.50 119.93
CA GLY A 12 -133.63 13.65 118.93
C GLY A 12 -134.48 14.89 119.18
N VAL A 13 -135.15 15.36 118.13
CA VAL A 13 -136.38 16.14 118.20
C VAL A 13 -137.23 15.74 116.99
N ALA A 14 -138.45 15.29 117.29
CA ALA A 14 -139.53 15.09 116.34
C ALA A 14 -140.03 16.45 115.83
N ASP A 15 -140.47 16.53 114.57
CA ASP A 15 -141.89 16.82 114.34
C ASP A 15 -142.28 16.66 112.87
N GLY A 16 -143.49 16.14 112.69
CA GLY A 16 -143.98 15.59 111.43
C GLY A 16 -144.46 16.60 110.41
N GLN A 17 -144.52 16.12 109.17
CA GLN A 17 -145.39 16.56 108.08
C GLN A 17 -145.63 15.33 107.17
N GLY A 18 -146.80 15.28 106.54
CA GLY A 18 -147.53 14.06 106.14
C GLY A 18 -146.77 13.01 105.31
N ARG A 19 -146.90 11.74 105.71
CA ARG A 19 -146.31 10.57 105.01
C ARG A 19 -146.98 10.32 103.66
N ALA A 20 -146.25 10.48 102.56
CA ALA A 20 -146.60 9.86 101.30
C ALA A 20 -146.29 8.35 101.36
N THR A 21 -147.22 7.51 100.92
CA THR A 21 -147.02 6.06 100.81
C THR A 21 -146.15 5.73 99.60
N ALA A 22 -145.11 4.91 99.79
CA ALA A 22 -144.20 4.51 98.72
C ALA A 22 -144.92 3.83 97.54
N PRO A 23 -144.58 4.15 96.27
CA PRO A 23 -145.21 3.54 95.10
C PRO A 23 -144.87 2.04 94.97
N ALA A 24 -145.84 1.25 94.49
CA ALA A 24 -145.66 -0.18 94.25
C ALA A 24 -144.54 -0.45 93.22
N ARG A 25 -143.58 -1.32 93.53
CA ARG A 25 -142.42 -1.64 92.68
C ARG A 25 -142.80 -2.50 91.46
N ARG A 26 -143.49 -1.93 90.48
CA ARG A 26 -143.78 -2.57 89.19
C ARG A 26 -142.94 -1.91 88.08
N GLY A 27 -142.40 -2.70 87.16
CA GLY A 27 -141.57 -2.22 86.03
C GLY A 27 -140.09 -2.58 86.12
N SER A 28 -139.33 -2.38 85.02
CA SER A 28 -137.89 -2.65 84.93
C SER A 28 -137.05 -1.69 85.80
N ARG A 29 -135.78 -2.04 86.06
CA ARG A 29 -134.86 -1.21 86.86
C ARG A 29 -134.71 0.20 86.28
N GLU A 30 -134.68 0.34 84.96
CA GLU A 30 -134.64 1.63 84.25
C GLU A 30 -135.94 2.41 84.36
N GLN A 31 -137.10 1.75 84.25
CA GLN A 31 -138.39 2.41 84.45
C GLN A 31 -138.49 3.00 85.86
N ARG A 32 -138.07 2.23 86.88
CA ARG A 32 -138.02 2.73 88.27
C ARG A 32 -137.03 3.88 88.42
N ARG A 33 -135.88 3.80 87.77
CA ARG A 33 -134.86 4.87 87.76
C ARG A 33 -135.41 6.17 87.20
N GLU A 34 -136.11 6.11 86.07
CA GLU A 34 -136.74 7.28 85.46
C GLU A 34 -137.83 7.89 86.35
N VAL A 35 -138.68 7.04 86.96
CA VAL A 35 -139.72 7.52 87.88
C VAL A 35 -139.09 8.25 89.07
N THR A 36 -138.06 7.68 89.68
CA THR A 36 -137.32 8.32 90.78
C THR A 36 -136.66 9.63 90.34
N LEU A 37 -136.03 9.67 89.16
CA LEU A 37 -135.41 10.89 88.65
C LEU A 37 -136.43 11.99 88.35
N ARG A 38 -137.61 11.64 87.82
CA ARG A 38 -138.69 12.61 87.59
C ARG A 38 -139.22 13.17 88.92
N ALA A 39 -139.44 12.32 89.92
CA ALA A 39 -139.86 12.76 91.26
C ALA A 39 -138.83 13.70 91.90
N LEU A 40 -137.53 13.34 91.85
CA LEU A 40 -136.44 14.20 92.35
C LEU A 40 -136.37 15.54 91.61
N ALA A 41 -136.56 15.54 90.28
CA ALA A 41 -136.53 16.76 89.47
C ALA A 41 -137.76 17.66 89.70
N ALA A 42 -138.91 17.07 90.02
CA ALA A 42 -140.14 17.79 90.36
C ALA A 42 -140.15 18.34 91.80
N GLY A 43 -139.16 17.98 92.63
CA GLY A 43 -139.11 18.37 94.04
C GLY A 43 -140.10 17.61 94.93
N GLU A 44 -140.64 16.49 94.45
CA GLU A 44 -141.54 15.59 95.20
C GLU A 44 -140.73 14.59 96.05
N GLU A 45 -141.36 13.96 97.04
CA GLU A 45 -140.75 12.85 97.78
C GLU A 45 -140.40 11.70 96.84
N ALA A 46 -139.10 11.47 96.64
CA ALA A 46 -138.60 10.43 95.75
C ALA A 46 -138.16 9.18 96.51
N PHE A 47 -138.30 8.02 95.89
CA PHE A 47 -137.91 6.73 96.47
C PHE A 47 -136.81 6.07 95.64
N CYS A 48 -135.84 5.44 96.29
CA CYS A 48 -134.73 4.74 95.67
C CYS A 48 -135.22 3.74 94.62
N ALA A 49 -134.75 3.88 93.39
CA ALA A 49 -135.15 3.03 92.26
C ALA A 49 -134.80 1.54 92.45
N TYR A 50 -133.86 1.24 93.36
CA TYR A 50 -133.43 -0.10 93.71
C TYR A 50 -134.13 -0.63 94.97
N CYS A 51 -133.80 -0.06 96.14
CA CYS A 51 -134.27 -0.57 97.43
C CYS A 51 -135.58 0.07 97.92
N GLY A 52 -136.18 1.01 97.17
CA GLY A 52 -137.48 1.64 97.46
C GLY A 52 -137.54 2.50 98.71
N GLN A 53 -136.43 2.78 99.39
CA GLN A 53 -136.39 3.69 100.53
C GLN A 53 -136.50 5.16 100.10
N VAL A 54 -137.07 6.02 100.95
CA VAL A 54 -137.17 7.47 100.69
C VAL A 54 -135.77 8.04 100.50
N LEU A 55 -135.59 8.83 99.45
CA LEU A 55 -134.36 9.56 99.18
C LEU A 55 -134.40 10.92 99.87
N PRO A 56 -133.27 11.40 100.41
CA PRO A 56 -133.21 12.75 100.95
C PRO A 56 -133.47 13.79 99.85
N PRO A 57 -134.08 14.95 100.18
CA PRO A 57 -134.30 16.01 99.21
C PRO A 57 -132.99 16.56 98.66
N LEU A 58 -133.02 17.03 97.41
CA LEU A 58 -131.83 17.57 96.76
C LEU A 58 -131.37 18.86 97.48
N PRO A 59 -130.07 19.00 97.79
CA PRO A 59 -129.57 20.21 98.40
C PRO A 59 -129.70 21.40 97.42
N PRO A 60 -130.04 22.61 97.90
CA PRO A 60 -130.33 23.78 97.04
C PRO A 60 -129.13 24.28 96.24
N ARG A 61 -127.91 23.87 96.59
CA ARG A 61 -126.69 24.17 95.83
C ARG A 61 -126.26 22.94 95.03
N GLY A 62 -126.88 22.77 93.87
CA GLY A 62 -126.36 22.04 92.69
C GLY A 62 -125.66 20.71 92.95
N GLY A 63 -126.43 19.61 92.95
CA GLY A 63 -125.94 18.25 92.80
C GLY A 63 -126.75 17.50 91.74
N ARG A 64 -126.13 16.57 90.99
CA ARG A 64 -126.88 15.72 90.05
C ARG A 64 -127.78 14.76 90.86
N PRO A 65 -129.08 14.63 90.53
CA PRO A 65 -129.97 13.73 91.25
C PRO A 65 -129.53 12.28 91.07
N THR A 66 -129.22 11.60 92.18
CA THR A 66 -128.93 10.17 92.18
C THR A 66 -130.21 9.40 92.50
N PRO A 67 -130.64 8.47 91.63
CA PRO A 67 -131.88 7.71 91.83
C PRO A 67 -131.74 6.56 92.83
N TYR A 68 -130.57 6.42 93.46
CA TYR A 68 -130.25 5.34 94.40
C TYR A 68 -129.87 5.91 95.76
N CYS A 69 -130.19 5.18 96.83
CA CYS A 69 -129.75 5.59 98.16
C CYS A 69 -128.25 5.29 98.32
N PRO A 70 -127.53 6.09 99.12
CA PRO A 70 -126.19 5.72 99.55
C PRO A 70 -126.26 4.39 100.30
N ALA A 71 -125.32 3.49 100.01
CA ALA A 71 -125.07 2.35 100.87
C ALA A 71 -124.49 2.86 102.18
N ASP A 72 -124.71 2.12 103.27
CA ASP A 72 -124.24 2.45 104.62
C ASP A 72 -122.76 2.87 104.60
N PRO A 73 -122.44 4.17 104.77
CA PRO A 73 -121.09 4.69 104.60
C PRO A 73 -120.12 4.12 105.63
N ASP A 74 -120.61 3.79 106.83
CA ASP A 74 -119.78 3.27 107.91
C ASP A 74 -119.33 1.83 107.64
N ARG A 75 -120.13 1.08 106.86
CA ARG A 75 -119.83 -0.32 106.53
C ARG A 75 -119.05 -0.49 105.23
N TYR A 76 -119.34 0.32 104.22
CA TYR A 76 -118.77 0.16 102.87
C TYR A 76 -117.80 1.28 102.47
N GLY A 77 -117.72 2.36 103.25
CA GLY A 77 -116.85 3.50 102.97
C GLY A 77 -117.27 4.29 101.73
N ASN A 78 -116.41 5.23 101.33
CA ASN A 78 -116.53 5.97 100.07
C ASN A 78 -115.49 5.45 99.07
N TRP A 79 -115.88 5.28 97.80
CA TRP A 79 -114.93 4.95 96.75
C TRP A 79 -114.38 6.25 96.13
N GLY A 80 -113.27 6.73 96.70
CA GLY A 80 -112.72 8.04 96.36
C GLY A 80 -113.70 9.17 96.70
N ALA A 81 -114.00 10.05 95.74
CA ALA A 81 -114.98 11.13 95.91
C ALA A 81 -116.45 10.71 95.65
N LYS A 82 -116.72 9.43 95.38
CA LYS A 82 -118.07 8.93 95.07
C LYS A 82 -118.63 8.12 96.23
N THR A 83 -119.84 8.47 96.66
CA THR A 83 -120.60 7.66 97.63
C THR A 83 -121.05 6.37 96.97
N ILE A 84 -120.71 5.23 97.58
CA ILE A 84 -121.12 3.92 97.09
C ILE A 84 -122.65 3.84 97.25
N THR A 85 -123.36 3.53 96.18
CA THR A 85 -124.82 3.38 96.21
C THR A 85 -125.21 1.91 96.31
N CYS A 86 -126.40 1.60 96.85
CA CYS A 86 -126.87 0.22 96.96
C CYS A 86 -126.90 -0.52 95.61
N ALA A 87 -127.12 0.21 94.51
CA ALA A 87 -127.10 -0.30 93.15
C ALA A 87 -125.71 -0.80 92.71
N MET A 88 -124.63 -0.16 93.16
CA MET A 88 -123.26 -0.54 92.81
C MET A 88 -122.81 -1.80 93.55
N LEU A 89 -123.20 -1.95 94.82
CA LEU A 89 -122.86 -3.15 95.60
C LEU A 89 -123.47 -4.42 95.01
N ASP A 90 -124.69 -4.31 94.46
CA ASP A 90 -125.35 -5.44 93.81
C ASP A 90 -124.69 -5.81 92.48
N GLU A 91 -124.29 -4.83 91.66
CA GLU A 91 -123.55 -5.09 90.41
C GLU A 91 -122.21 -5.78 90.67
N HIS A 92 -121.47 -5.35 91.69
CA HIS A 92 -120.23 -6.03 92.07
C HIS A 92 -120.46 -7.45 92.58
N ARG A 93 -121.58 -7.69 93.29
CA ARG A 93 -121.98 -9.04 93.69
C ARG A 93 -122.34 -9.89 92.48
N GLU A 94 -123.03 -9.33 91.48
CA GLU A 94 -123.41 -10.04 90.26
C GLU A 94 -122.20 -10.47 89.43
N ILE A 95 -121.19 -9.59 89.28
CA ILE A 95 -119.90 -9.93 88.64
C ILE A 95 -119.19 -11.04 89.42
N TRP A 96 -119.17 -10.94 90.75
CA TRP A 96 -118.55 -11.97 91.59
C TRP A 96 -119.22 -13.34 91.41
N VAL A 97 -120.55 -13.38 91.42
CA VAL A 97 -121.34 -14.60 91.21
C VAL A 97 -121.11 -15.16 89.80
N GLN A 98 -120.97 -14.33 88.77
CA GLN A 98 -120.69 -14.80 87.41
C GLN A 98 -119.29 -15.42 87.26
N VAL A 99 -118.26 -14.83 87.86
CA VAL A 99 -116.87 -15.28 87.69
C VAL A 99 -116.51 -16.43 88.62
N TYR A 100 -117.02 -16.41 89.86
CA TYR A 100 -116.62 -17.34 90.92
C TYR A 100 -117.75 -18.26 91.41
N GLY A 101 -119.02 -18.00 91.05
CA GLY A 101 -120.19 -18.80 91.43
C GLY A 101 -120.92 -18.29 92.68
N PRO A 102 -122.21 -18.68 92.90
CA PRO A 102 -123.06 -18.15 93.98
C PRO A 102 -122.59 -18.50 95.40
N ASP A 103 -121.77 -19.55 95.55
CA ASP A 103 -121.38 -20.11 96.84
C ASP A 103 -119.99 -19.66 97.33
N GLN A 104 -119.27 -18.80 96.59
CA GLN A 104 -117.91 -18.38 96.97
C GLN A 104 -117.88 -17.12 97.86
N PRO A 105 -117.25 -17.19 99.07
CA PRO A 105 -117.10 -16.03 99.93
C PRO A 105 -116.11 -15.01 99.33
N MET A 106 -116.54 -13.75 99.21
CA MET A 106 -115.80 -12.62 98.60
C MET A 106 -114.46 -12.25 99.25
N THR A 107 -114.02 -12.95 100.30
CA THR A 107 -112.99 -12.44 101.22
C THR A 107 -111.67 -13.23 101.24
N ARG A 108 -111.48 -14.31 100.46
CA ARG A 108 -110.19 -15.05 100.44
C ARG A 108 -109.84 -15.61 99.06
N PHE A 109 -108.79 -15.07 98.44
CA PHE A 109 -108.07 -15.72 97.33
C PHE A 109 -107.02 -16.67 97.91
N ASP A 110 -106.95 -17.91 97.40
CA ASP A 110 -105.89 -18.85 97.75
C ASP A 110 -104.70 -18.69 96.79
N VAL A 111 -103.73 -17.87 97.20
CA VAL A 111 -102.50 -17.58 96.44
C VAL A 111 -101.66 -18.85 96.24
N HIS A 112 -101.83 -19.86 97.09
CA HIS A 112 -101.04 -21.08 97.05
C HIS A 112 -101.38 -21.95 95.84
N THR A 113 -102.67 -22.05 95.50
CA THR A 113 -103.14 -22.82 94.34
C THR A 113 -102.67 -22.22 93.00
N LEU A 114 -102.46 -20.90 92.97
CA LEU A 114 -101.98 -20.19 91.79
C LEU A 114 -100.47 -20.42 91.59
N ASP A 115 -99.71 -20.42 92.68
CA ASP A 115 -98.27 -20.69 92.69
C ASP A 115 -97.96 -22.14 92.30
N GLU A 116 -98.74 -23.11 92.80
CA GLU A 116 -98.65 -24.52 92.38
C GLU A 116 -98.90 -24.70 90.87
N ARG A 117 -99.94 -24.05 90.33
CA ARG A 117 -100.26 -24.14 88.89
C ARG A 117 -99.19 -23.50 88.01
N LEU A 118 -98.60 -22.37 88.44
CA LEU A 118 -97.50 -21.74 87.72
C LEU A 118 -96.23 -22.59 87.77
N THR A 119 -95.94 -23.22 88.92
CA THR A 119 -94.82 -24.14 89.07
C THR A 119 -94.96 -25.37 88.16
N VAL A 120 -96.16 -25.96 88.09
CA VAL A 120 -96.47 -27.08 87.17
C VAL A 120 -96.28 -26.67 85.71
N LEU A 121 -96.80 -25.51 85.29
CA LEU A 121 -96.62 -25.00 83.93
C LEU A 121 -95.14 -24.71 83.60
N HIS A 122 -94.37 -24.15 84.54
CA HIS A 122 -92.94 -23.91 84.35
C HIS A 122 -92.18 -25.23 84.16
N SER A 123 -92.45 -26.22 85.02
CA SER A 123 -91.83 -27.54 84.95
C SER A 123 -92.17 -28.31 83.66
N ALA A 124 -93.37 -28.10 83.11
CA ALA A 124 -93.77 -28.69 81.83
C ALA A 124 -93.16 -27.97 80.61
N LEU A 125 -92.85 -26.67 80.73
CA LEU A 125 -92.24 -25.86 79.66
C LEU A 125 -90.70 -25.86 79.68
N ASP A 126 -90.07 -26.20 80.80
CA ASP A 126 -88.61 -26.28 80.92
C ASP A 126 -87.96 -27.26 79.92
N PRO A 127 -88.51 -28.47 79.66
CA PRO A 127 -87.99 -29.34 78.60
C PRO A 127 -88.01 -28.66 77.22
N VAL A 128 -89.10 -27.96 76.90
CA VAL A 128 -89.23 -27.24 75.62
C VAL A 128 -88.24 -26.08 75.53
N ARG A 129 -88.03 -25.34 76.63
CA ARG A 129 -87.01 -24.28 76.70
C ARG A 129 -85.60 -24.83 76.53
N GLN A 130 -85.30 -25.98 77.13
CA GLN A 130 -84.01 -26.65 76.98
C GLN A 130 -83.80 -27.13 75.54
N GLU A 131 -84.82 -27.69 74.88
CA GLU A 131 -84.75 -28.07 73.46
C GLU A 131 -84.56 -26.87 72.54
N VAL A 132 -85.27 -25.75 72.78
CA VAL A 132 -85.08 -24.51 72.02
C VAL A 132 -83.67 -23.95 72.21
N ALA A 133 -83.15 -23.95 73.44
CA ALA A 133 -81.78 -23.51 73.71
C ALA A 133 -80.75 -24.44 73.04
N ALA A 134 -80.98 -25.75 73.05
CA ALA A 134 -80.13 -26.74 72.38
C ALA A 134 -80.15 -26.55 70.85
N LEU A 135 -81.33 -26.31 70.25
CA LEU A 135 -81.46 -26.01 68.82
C LEU A 135 -80.80 -24.68 68.46
N GLN A 136 -80.93 -23.64 69.29
CA GLN A 136 -80.24 -22.37 69.09
C GLN A 136 -78.71 -22.53 69.20
N ALA A 137 -78.22 -23.30 70.17
CA ALA A 137 -76.80 -23.59 70.32
C ALA A 137 -76.27 -24.42 69.14
N HIS A 138 -77.05 -25.40 68.67
CA HIS A 138 -76.68 -26.24 67.54
C HIS A 138 -76.63 -25.43 66.24
N THR A 139 -77.68 -24.67 65.93
CA THR A 139 -77.75 -23.83 64.71
C THR A 139 -76.71 -22.70 64.72
N SER A 140 -76.44 -22.07 65.87
CA SER A 140 -75.36 -21.09 65.98
C SER A 140 -73.98 -21.73 65.83
N GLY A 141 -73.78 -22.94 66.35
CA GLY A 141 -72.56 -23.73 66.15
C GLY A 141 -72.35 -24.14 64.69
N GLU A 142 -73.40 -24.60 64.00
CA GLU A 142 -73.36 -24.92 62.56
C GLU A 142 -73.14 -23.69 61.69
N LEU A 143 -73.76 -22.55 62.03
CA LEU A 143 -73.51 -21.29 61.33
C LEU A 143 -72.06 -20.82 61.52
N ALA A 144 -71.55 -20.87 62.76
CA ALA A 144 -70.17 -20.50 63.05
C ALA A 144 -69.17 -21.42 62.34
N SER A 145 -69.42 -22.73 62.30
CA SER A 145 -68.56 -23.68 61.58
C SER A 145 -68.64 -23.49 60.07
N ALA A 146 -69.82 -23.22 59.51
CA ALA A 146 -70.00 -22.93 58.08
C ALA A 146 -69.32 -21.63 57.67
N LEU A 147 -69.39 -20.57 58.51
CA LEU A 147 -68.67 -19.31 58.27
C LEU A 147 -67.16 -19.52 58.34
N ALA A 148 -66.66 -20.23 59.34
CA ALA A 148 -65.23 -20.55 59.44
C ALA A 148 -64.74 -21.39 58.25
N ALA A 149 -65.53 -22.37 57.79
CA ALA A 149 -65.22 -23.17 56.62
C ALA A 149 -65.20 -22.33 55.33
N ARG A 150 -66.14 -21.38 55.20
CA ARG A 150 -66.18 -20.43 54.08
C ARG A 150 -64.96 -19.50 54.10
N GLU A 151 -64.59 -18.95 55.24
CA GLU A 151 -63.39 -18.10 55.38
C GLU A 151 -62.11 -18.87 55.04
N ALA A 152 -62.00 -20.12 55.49
CA ALA A 152 -60.89 -21.00 55.13
C ALA A 152 -60.83 -21.25 53.61
N ALA A 153 -61.97 -21.59 52.98
CA ALA A 153 -62.05 -21.80 51.53
C ALA A 153 -61.75 -20.51 50.73
N GLU A 154 -62.18 -19.34 51.20
CA GLU A 154 -61.85 -18.05 50.59
C GLU A 154 -60.35 -17.75 50.70
N SER A 155 -59.73 -18.04 51.84
CA SER A 155 -58.28 -17.94 52.04
C SER A 155 -57.50 -18.88 51.11
N GLU A 156 -57.89 -20.16 51.03
CA GLU A 156 -57.28 -21.14 50.13
C GLU A 156 -57.40 -20.70 48.65
N ARG A 157 -58.58 -20.19 48.25
CA ARG A 157 -58.77 -19.64 46.90
C ARG A 157 -57.84 -18.46 46.63
N GLN A 158 -57.68 -17.54 47.58
CA GLN A 158 -56.78 -16.41 47.44
C GLN A 158 -55.32 -16.87 47.30
N GLN A 159 -54.89 -17.84 48.10
CA GLN A 159 -53.56 -18.43 48.01
C GLN A 159 -53.33 -19.14 46.66
N ALA A 160 -54.32 -19.90 46.17
CA ALA A 160 -54.25 -20.55 44.86
C ALA A 160 -54.15 -19.53 43.71
N VAL A 161 -54.89 -18.43 43.78
CA VAL A 161 -54.80 -17.33 42.78
C VAL A 161 -53.44 -16.64 42.84
N GLN A 162 -52.88 -16.41 44.02
CA GLN A 162 -51.54 -15.84 44.17
C GLN A 162 -50.46 -16.79 43.62
N ALA A 163 -50.57 -18.09 43.93
CA ALA A 163 -49.67 -19.11 43.41
C ALA A 163 -49.73 -19.19 41.87
N ALA A 164 -50.93 -19.18 41.28
CA ALA A 164 -51.10 -19.17 39.82
C ALA A 164 -50.45 -17.93 39.18
N ARG A 165 -50.67 -16.74 39.73
CA ARG A 165 -50.02 -15.50 39.26
C ARG A 165 -48.49 -15.58 39.34
N SER A 166 -47.95 -16.15 40.42
CA SER A 166 -46.50 -16.33 40.57
C SER A 166 -45.94 -17.32 39.55
N ALA A 167 -46.67 -18.38 39.23
CA ALA A 167 -46.28 -19.36 38.23
C ALA A 167 -46.33 -18.78 36.81
N ASP A 168 -47.35 -17.96 36.50
CA ASP A 168 -47.45 -17.25 35.22
C ASP A 168 -46.29 -16.26 35.04
N ALA A 169 -45.97 -15.47 36.08
CA ALA A 169 -44.82 -14.57 36.06
C ALA A 169 -43.49 -15.31 35.88
N ALA A 170 -43.30 -16.44 36.57
CA ALA A 170 -42.12 -17.28 36.39
C ALA A 170 -42.03 -17.88 34.98
N ARG A 171 -43.17 -18.26 34.38
CA ARG A 171 -43.23 -18.76 33.00
C ARG A 171 -42.86 -17.66 32.01
N GLU A 172 -43.41 -16.45 32.15
CA GLU A 172 -43.07 -15.30 31.30
C GLU A 172 -41.59 -14.96 31.40
N GLN A 173 -41.03 -14.96 32.61
CA GLN A 173 -39.60 -14.75 32.82
C GLN A 173 -38.76 -15.85 32.14
N ALA A 174 -39.15 -17.12 32.27
CA ALA A 174 -38.46 -18.23 31.62
C ALA A 174 -38.49 -18.11 30.09
N VAL A 175 -39.65 -17.75 29.51
CA VAL A 175 -39.78 -17.52 28.05
C VAL A 175 -38.87 -16.38 27.59
N SER A 176 -38.90 -15.23 28.29
CA SER A 176 -38.04 -14.09 27.94
C SER A 176 -36.55 -14.42 28.02
N SER A 177 -36.14 -15.22 29.02
CA SER A 177 -34.75 -15.67 29.15
C SER A 177 -34.33 -16.65 28.05
N ALA A 178 -35.25 -17.50 27.60
CA ALA A 178 -35.00 -18.43 26.50
C ALA A 178 -34.89 -17.68 25.16
N GLU A 179 -35.74 -16.68 24.92
CA GLU A 179 -35.65 -15.81 23.73
C GLU A 179 -34.32 -15.03 23.71
N LEU A 180 -33.90 -14.48 24.85
CA LEU A 180 -32.60 -13.81 24.96
C LEU A 180 -31.45 -14.78 24.66
N ALA A 181 -31.44 -15.97 25.27
CA ALA A 181 -30.41 -16.97 25.04
C ALA A 181 -30.35 -17.45 23.58
N LEU A 182 -31.49 -17.55 22.89
CA LEU A 182 -31.54 -17.84 21.46
C LEU A 182 -30.92 -16.71 20.64
N SER A 183 -31.25 -15.46 20.95
CA SER A 183 -30.67 -14.29 20.25
C SER A 183 -29.16 -14.20 20.43
N GLU A 184 -28.66 -14.42 21.66
CA GLU A 184 -27.22 -14.45 21.95
C GLU A 184 -26.52 -15.60 21.22
N ALA A 185 -27.14 -16.78 21.15
CA ALA A 185 -26.60 -17.91 20.41
C ALA A 185 -26.57 -17.66 18.89
N GLU A 186 -27.54 -16.95 18.33
CA GLU A 186 -27.53 -16.55 16.93
C GLU A 186 -26.44 -15.53 16.62
N GLU A 187 -26.26 -14.51 17.46
CA GLU A 187 -25.18 -13.54 17.31
C GLU A 187 -23.81 -14.22 17.44
N ALA A 188 -23.62 -15.10 18.42
CA ALA A 188 -22.38 -15.88 18.56
C ALA A 188 -22.09 -16.76 17.34
N ARG A 189 -23.13 -17.29 16.67
CA ARG A 189 -22.96 -18.04 15.40
C ARG A 189 -22.54 -17.12 14.26
N LYS A 190 -23.13 -15.92 14.15
CA LYS A 190 -22.75 -14.91 13.13
C LYS A 190 -21.30 -14.46 13.34
N GLU A 191 -20.91 -14.17 14.58
CA GLU A 191 -19.54 -13.77 14.92
C GLU A 191 -18.52 -14.87 14.58
N ARG A 192 -18.84 -16.14 14.89
CA ARG A 192 -17.98 -17.27 14.51
C ARG A 192 -17.85 -17.41 13.00
N ALA A 193 -18.95 -17.33 12.25
CA ALA A 193 -18.91 -17.41 10.79
C ALA A 193 -18.09 -16.27 10.18
N ALA A 194 -18.22 -15.05 10.70
CA ALA A 194 -17.41 -13.91 10.27
C ALA A 194 -15.92 -14.10 10.59
N ALA A 195 -15.60 -14.64 11.77
CA ALA A 195 -14.23 -14.94 12.17
C ALA A 195 -13.60 -16.05 11.29
N GLU A 196 -14.36 -17.10 10.95
CA GLU A 196 -13.94 -18.16 10.03
C GLU A 196 -13.69 -17.61 8.62
N GLU A 197 -14.57 -16.74 8.11
CA GLU A 197 -14.37 -16.09 6.81
C GLU A 197 -13.12 -15.21 6.83
N GLN A 198 -12.90 -14.44 7.90
CA GLN A 198 -11.72 -13.60 8.04
C GLN A 198 -10.43 -14.44 8.15
N ALA A 199 -10.47 -15.56 8.87
CA ALA A 199 -9.35 -16.51 8.93
C ALA A 199 -9.04 -17.10 7.55
N GLY A 200 -10.07 -17.53 6.80
CA GLY A 200 -9.90 -18.05 5.44
C GLY A 200 -9.30 -17.00 4.48
N ARG A 201 -9.73 -15.73 4.58
CA ARG A 201 -9.12 -14.63 3.82
C ARG A 201 -7.65 -14.44 4.19
N ALA A 202 -7.33 -14.41 5.48
CA ALA A 202 -5.94 -14.26 5.95
C ALA A 202 -5.04 -15.42 5.51
N GLU A 203 -5.53 -16.66 5.51
CA GLU A 203 -4.81 -17.82 4.97
C GLU A 203 -4.56 -17.68 3.46
N SER A 204 -5.58 -17.28 2.70
CA SER A 204 -5.43 -17.08 1.25
C SER A 204 -4.44 -15.95 0.90
N GLU A 205 -4.44 -14.86 1.67
CA GLU A 205 -3.48 -13.75 1.51
C GLU A 205 -2.06 -14.20 1.86
N ARG A 206 -1.90 -14.98 2.93
CA ARG A 206 -0.61 -15.56 3.32
C ARG A 206 -0.07 -16.48 2.23
N ASP A 207 -0.89 -17.37 1.69
CA ASP A 207 -0.48 -18.33 0.68
C ASP A 207 -0.12 -17.62 -0.63
N ARG A 208 -0.87 -16.56 -1.00
CA ARG A 208 -0.51 -15.68 -2.12
C ARG A 208 0.82 -14.97 -1.89
N ALA A 209 1.07 -14.45 -0.69
CA ALA A 209 2.34 -13.80 -0.37
C ALA A 209 3.53 -14.78 -0.43
N PHE A 210 3.34 -16.05 -0.06
CA PHE A 210 4.36 -17.08 -0.25
C PHE A 210 4.62 -17.36 -1.73
N ALA A 211 3.57 -17.51 -2.55
CA ALA A 211 3.72 -17.72 -3.98
C ALA A 211 4.47 -16.56 -4.66
N GLU A 212 4.09 -15.31 -4.35
CA GLU A 212 4.76 -14.10 -4.86
C GLU A 212 6.24 -14.05 -4.43
N ARG A 213 6.56 -14.47 -3.20
CA ARG A 213 7.95 -14.55 -2.72
C ARG A 213 8.77 -15.59 -3.48
N ASP A 214 8.19 -16.77 -3.71
CA ASP A 214 8.87 -17.86 -4.42
C ASP A 214 9.10 -17.51 -5.90
N GLU A 215 8.12 -16.86 -6.55
CA GLU A 215 8.28 -16.31 -7.91
C GLU A 215 9.40 -15.25 -7.96
N ALA A 216 9.43 -14.33 -7.00
CA ALA A 216 10.48 -13.32 -6.91
C ALA A 216 11.87 -13.94 -6.70
N GLN A 217 11.96 -15.02 -5.90
CA GLN A 217 13.21 -15.74 -5.67
C GLN A 217 13.68 -16.45 -6.95
N GLN A 218 12.79 -17.13 -7.67
CA GLN A 218 13.12 -17.76 -8.95
C GLN A 218 13.57 -16.74 -9.99
N ALA A 219 12.88 -15.59 -10.08
CA ALA A 219 13.28 -14.49 -10.96
C ALA A 219 14.68 -13.95 -10.61
N ALA A 220 14.98 -13.80 -9.31
CA ALA A 220 16.29 -13.35 -8.84
C ALA A 220 17.41 -14.37 -9.16
N GLU A 221 17.14 -15.67 -9.00
CA GLU A 221 18.07 -16.74 -9.36
C GLU A 221 18.32 -16.78 -10.87
N SER A 222 17.27 -16.66 -11.69
CA SER A 222 17.41 -16.54 -13.15
C SER A 222 18.26 -15.34 -13.53
N ALA A 223 17.97 -14.16 -12.98
CA ALA A 223 18.74 -12.95 -13.26
C ALA A 223 20.21 -13.07 -12.84
N ARG A 224 20.51 -13.77 -11.72
CA ARG A 224 21.89 -14.08 -11.31
C ARG A 224 22.58 -15.00 -12.32
N SER A 225 21.89 -16.04 -12.79
CA SER A 225 22.42 -16.95 -13.80
C SER A 225 22.69 -16.25 -15.14
N ASP A 226 21.79 -15.34 -15.55
CA ASP A 226 21.93 -14.52 -16.76
C ASP A 226 23.13 -13.59 -16.66
N ARG A 227 23.29 -12.93 -15.50
CA ARG A 227 24.46 -12.10 -15.23
C ARG A 227 25.76 -12.90 -15.28
N GLN A 228 25.79 -14.11 -14.71
CA GLN A 228 26.97 -14.98 -14.78
C GLN A 228 27.30 -15.38 -16.22
N ARG A 229 26.29 -15.75 -17.02
CA ARG A 229 26.46 -16.03 -18.45
C ARG A 229 26.98 -14.83 -19.22
N ALA A 230 26.45 -13.64 -18.98
CA ALA A 230 26.91 -12.41 -19.62
C ALA A 230 28.37 -12.07 -19.25
N LEU A 231 28.76 -12.27 -17.98
CA LEU A 231 30.14 -12.08 -17.55
C LEU A 231 31.09 -13.08 -18.21
N ALA A 232 30.71 -14.35 -18.33
CA ALA A 232 31.50 -15.36 -19.03
C ALA A 232 31.64 -15.05 -20.53
N GLN A 233 30.58 -14.57 -21.18
CA GLN A 233 30.65 -14.11 -22.58
C GLN A 233 31.59 -12.90 -22.74
N LEU A 234 31.61 -11.99 -21.76
CA LEU A 234 32.50 -10.84 -21.78
C LEU A 234 33.96 -11.24 -21.59
N THR A 235 34.25 -12.19 -20.71
CA THR A 235 35.62 -12.73 -20.55
C THR A 235 36.06 -13.45 -21.82
N ASP A 236 35.22 -14.31 -22.41
CA ASP A 236 35.54 -14.99 -23.68
C ASP A 236 35.80 -13.99 -24.82
N ALA A 237 35.02 -12.90 -24.89
CA ALA A 237 35.22 -11.85 -25.87
C ALA A 237 36.55 -11.10 -25.65
N GLN A 238 36.91 -10.81 -24.40
CA GLN A 238 38.20 -10.17 -24.07
C GLN A 238 39.39 -11.07 -24.40
N ASP A 239 39.28 -12.37 -24.15
CA ASP A 239 40.32 -13.34 -24.50
C ASP A 239 40.51 -13.41 -26.03
N ARG A 240 39.41 -13.47 -26.79
CA ARG A 240 39.45 -13.41 -28.26
C ARG A 240 40.05 -12.11 -28.79
N ILE A 241 39.73 -10.97 -28.19
CA ILE A 241 40.33 -9.68 -28.57
C ILE A 241 41.84 -9.72 -28.32
N THR A 242 42.27 -10.25 -27.17
CA THR A 242 43.69 -10.36 -26.82
C THR A 242 44.42 -11.30 -27.78
N GLU A 243 43.82 -12.42 -28.14
CA GLU A 243 44.34 -13.36 -29.13
C GLU A 243 44.47 -12.70 -30.51
N LEU A 244 43.43 -12.00 -30.99
CA LEU A 244 43.47 -11.27 -32.26
C LEU A 244 44.51 -10.16 -32.26
N GLN A 245 44.68 -9.43 -31.16
CA GLN A 245 45.73 -8.42 -31.03
C GLN A 245 47.12 -9.04 -31.12
N ARG A 246 47.33 -10.21 -30.50
CA ARG A 246 48.60 -10.95 -30.59
C ARG A 246 48.86 -11.45 -32.02
N THR A 247 47.85 -12.01 -32.68
CA THR A 247 47.94 -12.46 -34.07
C THR A 247 48.26 -11.29 -35.00
N LEU A 248 47.55 -10.16 -34.86
CA LEU A 248 47.80 -8.95 -35.64
C LEU A 248 49.21 -8.39 -35.40
N ALA A 249 49.69 -8.39 -34.16
CA ALA A 249 51.05 -7.96 -33.84
C ALA A 249 52.10 -8.88 -34.50
N ASN A 250 51.89 -10.19 -34.46
CA ASN A 250 52.75 -11.17 -35.13
C ASN A 250 52.74 -10.99 -36.65
N GLU A 251 51.57 -10.84 -37.27
CA GLU A 251 51.45 -10.60 -38.71
C GLU A 251 52.13 -9.31 -39.14
N ARG A 252 52.01 -8.24 -38.33
CA ARG A 252 52.74 -6.98 -38.56
C ARG A 252 54.25 -7.16 -38.45
N ALA A 253 54.74 -7.90 -37.45
CA ALA A 253 56.16 -8.18 -37.31
C ALA A 253 56.70 -8.96 -38.52
N VAL A 254 56.03 -10.05 -38.91
CA VAL A 254 56.39 -10.85 -40.09
C VAL A 254 56.32 -10.03 -41.37
N GLY A 255 55.30 -9.18 -41.52
CA GLY A 255 55.17 -8.27 -42.67
C GLY A 255 56.32 -7.25 -42.75
N LEU A 256 56.72 -6.67 -41.63
CA LEU A 256 57.87 -5.75 -41.55
C LEU A 256 59.19 -6.46 -41.84
N GLU A 257 59.42 -7.64 -41.27
CA GLU A 257 60.60 -8.46 -41.56
C GLU A 257 60.70 -8.80 -43.05
N ARG A 258 59.58 -9.15 -43.69
CA ARG A 258 59.53 -9.44 -45.12
C ARG A 258 59.80 -8.19 -45.97
N LEU A 259 59.30 -7.02 -45.57
CA LEU A 259 59.61 -5.76 -46.25
C LEU A 259 61.09 -5.40 -46.12
N ASP A 260 61.69 -5.58 -44.95
CA ASP A 260 63.11 -5.33 -44.74
C ASP A 260 63.99 -6.34 -45.51
N GLN A 261 63.58 -7.60 -45.60
CA GLN A 261 64.22 -8.59 -46.46
C GLN A 261 64.18 -8.15 -47.93
N LEU A 262 63.00 -7.78 -48.45
CA LEU A 262 62.84 -7.32 -49.83
C LEU A 262 63.67 -6.06 -50.12
N ARG A 263 63.79 -5.13 -49.16
CA ARG A 263 64.67 -3.96 -49.30
C ARG A 263 66.14 -4.33 -49.40
N ARG A 264 66.60 -5.30 -48.60
CA ARG A 264 67.98 -5.81 -48.68
C ARG A 264 68.24 -6.51 -50.01
N GLU A 265 67.31 -7.33 -50.48
CA GLU A 265 67.38 -8.00 -51.78
C GLU A 265 67.41 -6.97 -52.92
N GLU A 266 66.55 -5.93 -52.87
CA GLU A 266 66.57 -4.84 -53.85
C GLU A 266 67.91 -4.08 -53.85
N GLU A 267 68.44 -3.75 -52.68
CA GLU A 267 69.71 -3.05 -52.56
C GLU A 267 70.88 -3.90 -53.06
N GLN A 268 70.89 -5.20 -52.76
CA GLN A 268 71.87 -6.15 -53.28
C GLN A 268 71.80 -6.21 -54.81
N VAL A 269 70.62 -6.41 -55.39
CA VAL A 269 70.44 -6.44 -56.85
C VAL A 269 70.86 -5.11 -57.51
N ARG A 270 70.58 -3.97 -56.87
CA ARG A 270 71.05 -2.66 -57.35
C ARG A 270 72.57 -2.54 -57.31
N GLN A 271 73.22 -3.04 -56.26
CA GLN A 271 74.69 -3.04 -56.15
C GLN A 271 75.33 -3.98 -57.18
N GLU A 272 74.79 -5.18 -57.35
CA GLU A 272 75.22 -6.15 -58.38
C GLU A 272 75.06 -5.56 -59.79
N LEU A 273 73.92 -4.93 -60.09
CA LEU A 273 73.70 -4.27 -61.38
C LEU A 273 74.67 -3.10 -61.60
N ARG A 274 74.92 -2.27 -60.58
CA ARG A 274 75.91 -1.19 -60.66
C ARG A 274 77.30 -1.75 -60.92
N GLY A 275 77.71 -2.78 -60.18
CA GLY A 275 78.99 -3.48 -60.35
C GLY A 275 79.14 -4.02 -61.78
N ALA A 276 78.15 -4.75 -62.27
CA ALA A 276 78.15 -5.29 -63.62
C ALA A 276 78.22 -4.20 -64.71
N LEU A 277 77.51 -3.07 -64.52
CA LEU A 277 77.56 -1.94 -65.46
C LEU A 277 78.93 -1.24 -65.41
N THR A 278 79.52 -1.06 -64.24
CA THR A 278 80.87 -0.49 -64.11
C THR A 278 81.93 -1.41 -64.71
N GLU A 279 81.86 -2.71 -64.45
CA GLU A 279 82.78 -3.70 -65.02
C GLU A 279 82.65 -3.75 -66.55
N ASN A 280 81.44 -3.77 -67.09
CA ASN A 280 81.22 -3.74 -68.54
C ASN A 280 81.72 -2.42 -69.15
N GLY A 281 81.50 -1.29 -68.46
CA GLY A 281 82.05 0.01 -68.85
C GLY A 281 83.57 0.03 -68.88
N GLU A 282 84.22 -0.47 -67.83
CA GLU A 282 85.68 -0.59 -67.76
C GLU A 282 86.23 -1.54 -68.82
N GLN A 283 85.59 -2.69 -69.04
CA GLN A 283 85.98 -3.64 -70.08
C GLN A 283 85.88 -3.01 -71.47
N ARG A 284 84.81 -2.26 -71.77
CA ARG A 284 84.67 -1.52 -73.03
C ARG A 284 85.75 -0.45 -73.19
N LEU A 285 86.04 0.32 -72.14
CA LEU A 285 87.08 1.34 -72.17
C LEU A 285 88.48 0.73 -72.35
N ARG A 286 88.78 -0.40 -71.69
CA ARG A 286 90.03 -1.15 -71.88
C ARG A 286 90.14 -1.67 -73.31
N ALA A 287 89.09 -2.32 -73.84
CA ALA A 287 89.06 -2.81 -75.21
C ALA A 287 89.23 -1.67 -76.24
N GLN A 288 88.59 -0.52 -76.02
CA GLN A 288 88.78 0.67 -76.86
C GLN A 288 90.21 1.22 -76.76
N ALA A 289 90.79 1.28 -75.56
CA ALA A 289 92.17 1.73 -75.37
C ALA A 289 93.18 0.81 -76.07
N GLU A 290 92.98 -0.51 -75.99
CA GLU A 290 93.78 -1.51 -76.71
C GLU A 290 93.62 -1.35 -78.23
N GLU A 291 92.40 -1.17 -78.73
CA GLU A 291 92.14 -0.92 -80.15
C GLU A 291 92.82 0.38 -80.63
N HIS A 292 92.72 1.46 -79.85
CA HIS A 292 93.39 2.72 -80.15
C HIS A 292 94.91 2.59 -80.12
N ALA A 293 95.47 1.86 -79.15
CA ALA A 293 96.91 1.59 -79.07
C ALA A 293 97.40 0.80 -80.29
N LEU A 294 96.65 -0.24 -80.70
CA LEU A 294 96.94 -1.02 -81.92
C LEU A 294 96.86 -0.14 -83.18
N ARG A 295 95.84 0.71 -83.30
CA ARG A 295 95.74 1.66 -84.43
C ARG A 295 96.93 2.63 -84.44
N LEU A 296 97.33 3.15 -83.29
CA LEU A 296 98.44 4.08 -83.17
C LEU A 296 99.77 3.41 -83.52
N GLN A 297 100.00 2.19 -83.05
CA GLN A 297 101.17 1.38 -83.42
C GLN A 297 101.19 1.08 -84.93
N ASN A 298 100.06 0.67 -85.53
CA ASN A 298 99.99 0.43 -86.96
C ASN A 298 100.28 1.70 -87.79
N VAL A 299 99.82 2.87 -87.34
CA VAL A 299 100.12 4.16 -87.98
C VAL A 299 101.60 4.52 -87.82
N GLN A 300 102.18 4.29 -86.63
CA GLN A 300 103.61 4.48 -86.39
C GLN A 300 104.45 3.56 -87.28
N ASP A 301 104.17 2.25 -87.31
CA ASP A 301 104.86 1.29 -88.19
C ASP A 301 104.73 1.66 -89.67
N ALA A 302 103.57 2.16 -90.10
CA ALA A 302 103.37 2.63 -91.46
C ALA A 302 104.15 3.92 -91.76
N ALA A 303 104.21 4.85 -90.80
CA ALA A 303 105.01 6.06 -90.89
C ALA A 303 106.51 5.73 -90.93
N ASP A 304 106.99 4.83 -90.07
CA ASP A 304 108.39 4.40 -90.01
C ASP A 304 108.80 3.67 -91.29
N ARG A 305 107.95 2.79 -91.83
CA ARG A 305 108.17 2.19 -93.17
C ARG A 305 108.23 3.24 -94.26
N ARG A 306 107.40 4.29 -94.19
CA ARG A 306 107.41 5.39 -95.16
C ARG A 306 108.67 6.26 -95.02
N ILE A 307 109.12 6.53 -93.79
CA ILE A 307 110.37 7.24 -93.50
C ILE A 307 111.55 6.43 -94.03
N ALA A 308 111.63 5.12 -93.73
CA ALA A 308 112.66 4.23 -94.25
C ALA A 308 112.68 4.26 -95.79
N LYS A 309 111.52 4.07 -96.43
CA LYS A 309 111.40 4.13 -97.89
C LYS A 309 111.84 5.49 -98.46
N LEU A 310 111.42 6.60 -97.86
CA LEU A 310 111.83 7.93 -98.30
C LEU A 310 113.33 8.15 -98.08
N THR A 311 113.89 7.62 -97.00
CA THR A 311 115.33 7.69 -96.68
C THR A 311 116.14 6.91 -97.71
N ASP A 312 115.69 5.70 -98.08
CA ASP A 312 116.31 4.88 -99.13
C ASP A 312 116.23 5.60 -100.49
N GLN A 313 115.06 6.15 -100.84
CA GLN A 313 114.88 6.95 -102.06
C GLN A 313 115.79 8.19 -102.08
N LEU A 314 116.00 8.84 -100.94
CA LEU A 314 116.85 10.02 -100.81
C LEU A 314 118.34 9.62 -100.90
N ALA A 315 118.73 8.49 -100.30
CA ALA A 315 120.06 7.92 -100.44
C ALA A 315 120.37 7.50 -101.88
N GLU A 316 119.41 6.87 -102.57
CA GLU A 316 119.52 6.49 -103.97
C GLU A 316 119.58 7.72 -104.88
N ALA A 317 118.76 8.75 -104.62
CA ALA A 317 118.82 10.03 -105.33
C ALA A 317 120.17 10.75 -105.10
N ALA A 318 120.70 10.75 -103.87
CA ALA A 318 122.01 11.33 -103.55
C ALA A 318 123.15 10.56 -104.24
N HIS A 319 123.06 9.22 -104.28
CA HIS A 319 124.03 8.39 -105.00
C HIS A 319 124.00 8.64 -106.51
N ASN A 320 122.81 8.72 -107.12
CA ASN A 320 122.64 9.07 -108.53
C ASN A 320 123.14 10.49 -108.83
N TYR A 321 122.90 11.44 -107.94
CA TYR A 321 123.40 12.81 -108.07
C TYR A 321 124.94 12.85 -108.02
N ALA A 322 125.56 12.15 -107.07
CA ALA A 322 127.01 12.02 -106.97
C ALA A 322 127.64 11.29 -108.17
N SER A 323 126.98 10.22 -108.64
CA SER A 323 127.35 9.44 -109.83
C SER A 323 127.34 10.30 -111.10
N ASN A 324 126.37 11.22 -111.24
CA ASN A 324 126.29 12.15 -112.37
C ASN A 324 127.27 13.34 -112.27
N LEU A 325 127.65 13.76 -111.05
CA LEU A 325 128.60 14.85 -110.81
C LEU A 325 130.06 14.44 -111.01
N ALA A 326 130.40 13.20 -110.67
CA ALA A 326 131.76 12.66 -110.83
C ALA A 326 132.33 12.80 -112.26
N PRO A 327 131.62 12.42 -113.34
CA PRO A 327 132.12 12.59 -114.70
C PRO A 327 132.19 14.07 -115.13
N LEU A 328 131.31 14.93 -114.62
CA LEU A 328 131.38 16.39 -114.89
C LEU A 328 132.60 17.03 -114.24
N HIS A 329 132.99 16.60 -113.04
CA HIS A 329 134.24 17.03 -112.41
C HIS A 329 135.47 16.48 -113.16
N GLY A 330 135.43 15.22 -113.60
CA GLY A 330 136.48 14.65 -114.45
C GLY A 330 136.66 15.40 -115.77
N GLN A 331 135.57 15.84 -116.42
CA GLN A 331 135.61 16.66 -117.63
C GLN A 331 136.16 18.07 -117.37
N LEU A 332 135.84 18.67 -116.21
CA LEU A 332 136.37 19.98 -115.81
C LEU A 332 137.88 19.95 -115.58
N ASP A 333 138.38 18.88 -114.97
CA ASP A 333 139.82 18.71 -114.73
C ASP A 333 140.59 18.40 -116.02
N SER A 334 140.00 17.64 -116.96
CA SER A 334 140.62 17.41 -118.27
C SER A 334 140.75 18.71 -119.07
N LEU A 335 139.68 19.51 -119.12
CA LEU A 335 139.67 20.82 -119.79
C LEU A 335 140.67 21.80 -119.16
N ARG A 336 140.83 21.79 -117.84
CA ARG A 336 141.86 22.58 -117.15
C ARG A 336 143.27 22.16 -117.57
N SER A 337 143.53 20.86 -117.69
CA SER A 337 144.83 20.34 -118.12
C SER A 337 145.18 20.75 -119.57
N GLU A 338 144.19 20.75 -120.46
CA GLU A 338 144.35 21.17 -121.87
C GLU A 338 144.65 22.67 -121.99
N VAL A 339 144.01 23.50 -121.15
CA VAL A 339 144.28 24.94 -121.10
C VAL A 339 145.70 25.23 -120.58
N THR A 340 146.18 24.50 -119.56
CA THR A 340 147.55 24.64 -119.07
C THR A 340 148.59 24.23 -120.11
N GLN A 341 148.36 23.13 -120.85
CA GLN A 341 149.26 22.69 -121.91
C GLN A 341 149.34 23.69 -123.08
N CYS A 342 148.22 24.29 -123.48
CA CYS A 342 148.21 25.36 -124.48
C CYS A 342 148.99 26.61 -124.00
N GLY A 343 148.85 26.99 -122.73
CA GLY A 343 149.55 28.15 -122.17
C GLY A 343 151.07 27.98 -122.09
N GLU A 344 151.55 26.77 -121.77
CA GLU A 344 152.98 26.46 -121.71
C GLU A 344 153.63 26.45 -123.10
N ALA A 345 152.92 25.94 -124.12
CA ALA A 345 153.38 25.97 -125.52
C ALA A 345 153.51 27.41 -126.05
N GLU A 346 152.57 28.30 -125.71
CA GLU A 346 152.64 29.71 -126.10
C GLU A 346 153.79 30.45 -125.40
N ALA A 347 154.03 30.17 -124.12
CA ALA A 347 155.11 30.77 -123.35
C ALA A 347 156.52 30.31 -123.79
N ALA A 348 156.64 29.10 -124.35
CA ALA A 348 157.88 28.61 -124.95
C ALA A 348 158.19 29.35 -126.27
N ALA A 349 157.22 29.46 -127.18
CA ALA A 349 157.39 30.15 -128.47
C ALA A 349 157.72 31.65 -128.32
N ARG A 350 157.15 32.33 -127.30
CA ARG A 350 157.45 33.74 -127.02
C ARG A 350 158.88 33.97 -126.51
N ARG A 351 159.47 33.00 -125.80
CA ARG A 351 160.86 33.08 -125.31
C ARG A 351 161.88 32.94 -126.44
N GLU A 352 161.66 32.00 -127.36
CA GLU A 352 162.53 31.81 -128.54
C GLU A 352 162.57 33.07 -129.43
N LEU A 353 161.43 33.74 -129.60
CA LEU A 353 161.33 34.98 -130.37
C LEU A 353 162.07 36.17 -129.71
N ALA A 354 162.07 36.25 -128.38
CA ALA A 354 162.77 37.28 -127.64
C ALA A 354 164.30 37.06 -127.68
N GLU A 355 164.73 35.80 -127.63
CA GLU A 355 166.14 35.43 -127.65
C GLU A 355 166.79 35.73 -129.01
N LEU A 356 166.10 35.40 -130.12
CA LEU A 356 166.52 35.74 -131.48
C LEU A 356 166.64 37.26 -131.71
N ARG A 357 165.72 38.05 -131.14
CA ARG A 357 165.76 39.52 -131.23
C ARG A 357 166.94 40.12 -130.47
N SER A 358 167.30 39.59 -129.31
CA SER A 358 168.45 40.07 -128.54
C SER A 358 169.78 39.81 -129.24
N ARG A 359 169.92 38.65 -129.91
CA ARG A 359 171.11 38.28 -130.68
C ARG A 359 171.34 39.23 -131.86
N ILE A 360 170.28 39.58 -132.59
CA ILE A 360 170.35 40.53 -133.72
C ILE A 360 170.71 41.95 -133.24
N ALA A 361 170.17 42.40 -132.10
CA ALA A 361 170.46 43.72 -131.56
C ALA A 361 171.91 43.87 -131.07
N SER A 362 172.51 42.81 -130.52
CA SER A 362 173.92 42.85 -130.08
C SER A 362 174.92 42.89 -131.24
N ALA A 363 174.57 42.32 -132.39
CA ALA A 363 175.43 42.25 -133.56
C ALA A 363 175.60 43.61 -134.27
N LEU A 364 174.62 44.50 -134.15
CA LEU A 364 174.62 45.81 -134.81
C LEU A 364 175.38 46.91 -134.03
N GLY A 365 175.73 46.68 -132.76
CA GLY A 365 176.30 47.72 -131.88
C GLY A 365 177.82 47.77 -131.77
N SER A 366 178.56 46.86 -132.40
CA SER A 366 180.03 46.76 -132.19
C SER A 366 180.82 46.27 -133.40
N ALA A 367 181.18 47.18 -134.33
CA ALA A 367 182.53 47.32 -134.91
C ALA A 367 182.55 48.20 -136.17
N ASP A 368 183.38 49.24 -136.12
CA ASP A 368 183.67 50.28 -137.11
C ASP A 368 184.49 49.82 -138.35
N ASP A 369 184.18 48.65 -138.93
CA ASP A 369 184.88 48.21 -140.15
C ASP A 369 184.04 47.30 -141.06
N ASP A 370 183.85 47.72 -142.31
CA ASP A 370 182.92 47.12 -143.29
C ASP A 370 183.36 45.70 -143.75
N ALA A 371 184.62 45.35 -143.51
CA ALA A 371 185.16 44.00 -143.75
C ALA A 371 184.92 43.02 -142.57
N ALA A 372 184.75 43.54 -141.34
CA ALA A 372 184.49 42.73 -140.15
C ALA A 372 183.00 42.32 -140.01
N LEU A 373 182.11 43.11 -140.61
CA LEU A 373 180.65 42.94 -140.57
C LEU A 373 180.20 41.69 -141.36
N ARG A 374 180.82 41.40 -142.50
CA ARG A 374 180.47 40.22 -143.32
C ARG A 374 180.86 38.89 -142.66
N LYS A 375 181.97 38.85 -141.91
CA LYS A 375 182.45 37.62 -141.25
C LYS A 375 181.67 37.25 -139.98
N ARG A 376 180.96 38.21 -139.38
CA ARG A 376 180.15 38.01 -138.16
C ARG A 376 178.67 37.72 -138.45
N ILE A 377 178.13 38.20 -139.57
CA ILE A 377 176.79 37.80 -140.02
C ILE A 377 176.74 36.30 -140.37
N GLU A 378 177.86 35.75 -140.85
CA GLU A 378 177.97 34.33 -141.21
C GLU A 378 177.97 33.40 -139.98
N SER A 379 178.44 33.86 -138.81
CA SER A 379 178.43 33.05 -137.57
C SER A 379 177.10 33.09 -136.79
N VAL A 380 176.15 33.93 -137.18
CA VAL A 380 174.82 34.06 -136.53
C VAL A 380 173.75 33.20 -137.23
N LEU A 381 174.05 32.71 -138.43
CA LEU A 381 173.10 32.00 -139.29
C LEU A 381 173.26 30.47 -139.31
N GLU A 382 174.11 29.86 -138.45
CA GLU A 382 174.11 28.40 -138.27
C GLU A 382 173.18 27.97 -137.11
N PRO A 383 172.17 27.11 -137.39
CA PRO A 383 171.17 26.64 -136.44
C PRO A 383 171.66 25.43 -135.63
N GLY A 384 171.56 25.50 -134.30
CA GLY A 384 171.75 24.38 -133.38
C GLY A 384 170.42 23.68 -133.10
N ASP A 385 170.35 22.42 -133.50
CA ASP A 385 169.21 21.48 -133.46
C ASP A 385 168.73 21.13 -132.01
N PRO A 386 167.47 20.70 -131.83
CA PRO A 386 166.77 20.52 -130.55
C PRO A 386 166.79 19.06 -130.04
N ALA A 387 166.27 18.87 -128.82
CA ALA A 387 165.84 17.59 -128.19
C ALA A 387 166.84 16.86 -127.27
N ALA A 388 166.54 16.86 -125.98
CA ALA A 388 166.70 15.70 -125.09
C ALA A 388 165.82 15.85 -123.84
N ASP A 389 165.25 14.70 -123.43
CA ASP A 389 164.68 14.36 -122.12
C ASP A 389 163.19 14.63 -121.82
N ARG A 390 162.41 13.67 -122.34
CA ARG A 390 161.26 13.03 -121.68
C ARG A 390 161.71 12.22 -120.45
N ALA A 391 160.88 12.19 -119.40
CA ALA A 391 160.71 11.01 -118.54
C ALA A 391 159.37 11.07 -117.75
N PRO A 392 158.78 9.93 -117.34
CA PRO A 392 157.32 9.73 -117.28
C PRO A 392 156.74 9.37 -115.89
N GLU A 393 155.40 9.35 -115.84
CA GLU A 393 154.50 8.35 -115.22
C GLU A 393 154.64 7.89 -113.74
N SER A 394 153.46 7.87 -113.09
CA SER A 394 152.84 6.74 -112.37
C SER A 394 152.85 6.66 -110.83
N SER A 395 151.61 6.67 -110.30
CA SER A 395 151.02 5.74 -109.31
C SER A 395 151.42 5.87 -107.84
N GLN A 396 150.51 5.92 -106.87
CA GLN A 396 149.09 5.52 -106.82
C GLN A 396 148.32 6.35 -105.79
#